data_AF-A0A6A3KKQ9-F1
#
_entry.id   AF-A0A6A3KKQ9-F1
#
_cell.length_a   1.000
_cell.length_b   1.000
_cell.length_c   1.000
_cell.angle_alpha   90.00
_cell.angle_beta   90.00
_cell.angle_gamma   90.00
#
_symmetry.space_group_name_H-M   'P 1'
#
loop_
_entity.id
_entity.type
_entity.pdbx_description
1 polymer ?
#
loop_
_entity_poly.entity_id
_entity_poly.type
_entity_poly.pdbx_seq_one_letter_code
_entity_poly.pdbx_strand_id
1 'polypeptide(L)'
;MRVAHMSFAPGASHLTLQLRLQNDRKSFFRLSSEKLERVRYRLQLLASAASSQVSTANKAKKKPKNGTAGGAAPSVAVKFLDVDGQEINAKVATVGDALMRTRSLQIGAETFVVLHNQPLVTGLKVLEPVMAGTPVAPLPETEFCTADECSWRWFRLQPEQETHGTLVGTERRYTPTQEELGCRFYVECHAPTMNSDFAEDSKADVTTTKVLPGPNRDVFKERRRMGATSAADKYPDAAEAFRVMSYNVLYDGYATTDHAKKNLFPYVDASVIKETRRIQLILQEIEENNSDIVCLQEMGEHVYQKFFEPMMTSLGYHGFYSGKTGTTNEGCATFVRTNRFEVVDEDTLYLGLTVKNSTNPATQGLLQDFPEIAKAVNRIPSIAQLLVLRSELDPSRTIVLSNTHLFYRGDAHLVRLLQGVAVVDSVGRRKAEAGLENAAVVMCGDWNAHPRAALVAFLLDGQIDSSHRHWQEASSFRWNLKADGKDSQPDDKRAGIVRPNRFEHALQLVSACGIPAFTNYVTTFVDTLDYIMVGSKTLQVRDVFPFFTEEEVTHEAALPSSTFPSDHVSLVCDLSW
;
A
#
# COMPACT_ATOMS: atom_id res chain seq x y z
N MET A 1 -28.59 20.32 -26.15
CA MET A 1 -29.40 19.34 -25.38
C MET A 1 -28.90 19.37 -23.95
N ARG A 2 -29.73 19.11 -22.92
CA ARG A 2 -29.25 19.10 -21.53
C ARG A 2 -28.65 17.73 -21.20
N VAL A 3 -27.74 17.67 -20.23
CA VAL A 3 -27.05 16.44 -19.81
C VAL A 3 -27.44 16.08 -18.39
N ALA A 4 -27.66 14.79 -18.16
CA ALA A 4 -27.74 14.17 -16.85
C ALA A 4 -26.61 13.15 -16.71
N HIS A 5 -25.86 13.20 -15.62
CA HIS A 5 -24.78 12.27 -15.34
C HIS A 5 -25.28 11.18 -14.39
N MET A 6 -24.99 9.94 -14.74
CA MET A 6 -25.27 8.76 -13.95
C MET A 6 -23.95 8.14 -13.51
N SER A 7 -23.79 7.97 -12.20
CA SER A 7 -22.57 7.41 -11.61
C SER A 7 -22.96 6.18 -10.80
N PHE A 8 -22.49 5.02 -11.23
CA PHE A 8 -22.73 3.75 -10.57
C PHE A 8 -21.48 2.85 -10.69
N ALA A 9 -20.70 2.82 -9.61
CA ALA A 9 -19.51 1.99 -9.54
C ALA A 9 -19.88 0.50 -9.44
N PRO A 10 -19.09 -0.41 -10.05
CA PRO A 10 -19.28 -1.85 -9.89
C PRO A 10 -19.37 -2.26 -8.41
N GLY A 11 -20.36 -3.08 -8.06
CA GLY A 11 -20.58 -3.56 -6.69
C GLY A 11 -21.16 -2.52 -5.71
N ALA A 12 -21.36 -1.27 -6.12
CA ALA A 12 -21.94 -0.25 -5.24
C ALA A 12 -23.41 -0.57 -4.91
N SER A 13 -23.80 -0.30 -3.66
CA SER A 13 -25.21 -0.39 -3.25
C SER A 13 -26.01 0.86 -3.64
N HIS A 14 -25.33 1.95 -3.99
CA HIS A 14 -25.93 3.23 -4.31
C HIS A 14 -25.43 3.75 -5.66
N LEU A 15 -26.28 4.51 -6.35
CA LEU A 15 -25.91 5.28 -7.52
C LEU A 15 -26.25 6.75 -7.33
N THR A 16 -25.62 7.59 -8.15
CA THR A 16 -25.84 9.03 -8.17
C THR A 16 -26.37 9.47 -9.53
N LEU A 17 -27.53 10.13 -9.54
CA LEU A 17 -28.02 10.89 -10.69
C LEU A 17 -27.79 12.38 -10.44
N GLN A 18 -27.09 13.06 -11.35
CA GLN A 18 -26.87 14.49 -11.31
C GLN A 18 -27.39 15.17 -12.57
N LEU A 19 -28.10 16.29 -12.42
CA LEU A 19 -28.61 17.08 -13.54
C LEU A 19 -28.83 18.53 -13.11
N ARG A 20 -28.90 19.44 -14.08
CA ARG A 20 -29.32 20.83 -13.85
C ARG A 20 -30.79 21.02 -14.19
N LEU A 21 -31.61 21.26 -13.18
CA LEU A 21 -33.01 21.67 -13.35
C LEU A 21 -33.08 23.18 -13.14
N GLN A 22 -33.44 23.94 -14.18
CA GLN A 22 -33.47 25.41 -14.15
C GLN A 22 -32.15 26.03 -13.65
N ASN A 23 -31.02 25.55 -14.15
CA ASN A 23 -29.65 25.93 -13.77
C ASN A 23 -29.20 25.54 -12.35
N ASP A 24 -30.10 25.05 -11.49
CA ASP A 24 -29.71 24.47 -10.21
C ASP A 24 -29.20 23.04 -10.39
N ARG A 25 -27.99 22.76 -9.92
CA ARG A 25 -27.48 21.39 -9.81
C ARG A 25 -28.30 20.62 -8.77
N LYS A 26 -28.89 19.50 -9.18
CA LYS A 26 -29.57 18.54 -8.31
C LYS A 26 -28.78 17.24 -8.34
N SER A 27 -28.58 16.64 -7.16
CA SER A 27 -27.90 15.36 -6.99
C SER A 27 -28.80 14.41 -6.21
N PHE A 28 -28.92 13.18 -6.71
CA PHE A 28 -29.76 12.13 -6.15
C PHE A 28 -28.87 10.90 -5.87
N PHE A 29 -28.39 10.80 -4.64
CA PHE A 29 -27.72 9.60 -4.14
C PHE A 29 -28.78 8.61 -3.64
N ARG A 30 -28.89 7.43 -4.26
CA ARG A 30 -30.01 6.50 -4.07
C ARG A 30 -29.57 5.04 -4.04
N LEU A 31 -30.24 4.26 -3.20
CA LEU A 31 -30.04 2.83 -3.09
C LEU A 31 -30.51 2.13 -4.38
N SER A 32 -29.67 1.30 -4.98
CA SER A 32 -29.95 0.65 -6.27
C SER A 32 -31.18 -0.26 -6.24
N SER A 33 -31.51 -0.83 -5.07
CA SER A 33 -32.67 -1.70 -4.86
C SER A 33 -33.98 -0.97 -4.59
N GLU A 34 -33.98 0.35 -4.40
CA GLU A 34 -35.22 1.08 -4.20
C GLU A 34 -36.06 1.14 -5.49
N LYS A 35 -37.37 1.37 -5.35
CA LYS A 35 -38.26 1.52 -6.52
C LYS A 35 -38.01 2.85 -7.23
N LEU A 36 -37.90 2.81 -8.57
CA LEU A 36 -37.69 3.99 -9.41
C LEU A 36 -38.76 5.07 -9.21
N GLU A 37 -40.00 4.66 -8.87
CA GLU A 37 -41.11 5.56 -8.57
C GLU A 37 -40.76 6.65 -7.54
N ARG A 38 -39.89 6.37 -6.57
CA ARG A 38 -39.45 7.36 -5.57
C ARG A 38 -38.62 8.48 -6.20
N VAL A 39 -37.68 8.11 -7.08
CA VAL A 39 -36.85 9.07 -7.83
C VAL A 39 -37.71 9.87 -8.79
N ARG A 40 -38.62 9.19 -9.52
CA ARG A 40 -39.59 9.81 -10.41
C ARG A 40 -40.40 10.87 -9.67
N TYR A 41 -41.04 10.51 -8.57
CA TYR A 41 -41.85 11.41 -7.77
C TYR A 41 -41.07 12.63 -7.26
N ARG A 42 -39.81 12.43 -6.83
CA ARG A 42 -38.97 13.54 -6.37
C ARG A 42 -38.59 14.50 -7.50
N LEU A 43 -38.28 13.99 -8.69
CA LEU A 43 -38.03 14.81 -9.87
C LEU A 43 -39.27 15.62 -10.26
N GLN A 44 -40.45 14.99 -10.21
CA GLN A 44 -41.73 15.67 -10.46
C GLN A 44 -41.94 16.84 -9.48
N LEU A 45 -41.74 16.62 -8.18
CA LEU A 45 -41.86 17.67 -7.16
C LEU A 45 -40.90 18.84 -7.42
N LEU A 46 -39.63 18.53 -7.71
CA LEU A 46 -38.62 19.57 -7.95
C LEU A 46 -38.94 20.36 -9.21
N ALA A 47 -39.36 19.71 -10.29
CA ALA A 47 -39.76 20.37 -11.52
C ALA A 47 -41.03 21.22 -11.35
N SER A 48 -42.02 20.73 -10.60
CA SER A 48 -43.27 21.47 -10.31
C SER A 48 -43.06 22.71 -9.43
N ALA A 49 -42.20 22.63 -8.42
CA ALA A 49 -41.83 23.78 -7.58
C ALA A 49 -41.11 24.87 -8.40
N ALA A 50 -40.32 24.44 -9.38
CA ALA A 50 -39.57 25.32 -10.26
C ALA A 50 -40.48 26.03 -11.28
N SER A 51 -41.53 25.35 -11.79
CA SER A 51 -42.54 25.98 -12.67
C SER A 51 -43.43 27.03 -11.98
N SER A 52 -43.57 26.96 -10.65
CA SER A 52 -44.40 27.89 -9.86
C SER A 52 -43.64 29.15 -9.39
N GLN A 53 -42.30 29.15 -9.41
CA GLN A 53 -41.50 30.36 -9.18
C GLN A 53 -41.44 31.28 -10.41
N VAL A 54 -41.47 30.73 -11.63
CA VAL A 54 -41.52 31.53 -12.88
C VAL A 54 -42.84 32.32 -12.98
N SER A 55 -43.94 31.80 -12.43
CA SER A 55 -45.26 32.48 -12.47
C SER A 55 -45.49 33.49 -11.35
N THR A 56 -44.61 33.59 -10.35
CA THR A 56 -44.80 34.46 -9.16
C THR A 56 -43.98 35.75 -9.18
N ALA A 57 -43.14 35.99 -10.20
CA ALA A 57 -42.47 37.28 -10.41
C ALA A 57 -43.45 38.45 -10.71
N ASN A 58 -44.75 38.19 -10.88
CA ASN A 58 -45.77 39.19 -11.24
C ASN A 58 -46.93 39.39 -10.25
N LYS A 59 -46.89 38.88 -9.01
CA LYS A 59 -47.96 39.17 -8.04
C LYS A 59 -47.47 39.46 -6.62
N ALA A 60 -47.92 40.60 -6.12
CA ALA A 60 -47.64 41.15 -4.80
C ALA A 60 -48.12 40.27 -3.63
N LYS A 61 -47.37 40.39 -2.52
CA LYS A 61 -47.51 39.71 -1.22
C LYS A 61 -48.95 39.68 -0.66
N LYS A 62 -49.42 38.49 -0.27
CA LYS A 62 -50.38 38.31 0.84
C LYS A 62 -49.95 37.16 1.75
N LYS A 63 -50.04 37.39 3.07
CA LYS A 63 -49.67 36.50 4.19
C LYS A 63 -50.46 35.18 4.21
N PRO A 64 -49.91 34.08 4.75
CA PRO A 64 -50.59 32.79 4.79
C PRO A 64 -51.54 32.69 6.01
N LYS A 65 -52.67 32.00 5.82
CA LYS A 65 -53.52 31.44 6.87
C LYS A 65 -53.33 29.92 6.87
N ASN A 66 -53.13 29.36 8.07
CA ASN A 66 -53.02 27.93 8.31
C ASN A 66 -54.27 27.18 7.82
N GLY A 67 -54.05 26.16 7.00
CA GLY A 67 -55.07 25.22 6.58
C GLY A 67 -54.40 24.00 5.94
N THR A 68 -54.61 22.85 6.57
CA THR A 68 -54.29 21.50 6.08
C THR A 68 -54.91 21.26 4.70
N ALA A 69 -54.08 21.07 3.69
CA ALA A 69 -54.51 20.66 2.35
C ALA A 69 -53.61 19.51 1.86
N GLY A 70 -54.23 18.37 1.52
CA GLY A 70 -53.57 17.30 0.78
C GLY A 70 -53.03 17.86 -0.54
N GLY A 71 -51.72 17.74 -0.74
CA GLY A 71 -51.06 18.28 -1.92
C GLY A 71 -51.57 17.63 -3.20
N ALA A 72 -51.98 18.45 -4.16
CA ALA A 72 -52.25 18.00 -5.52
C ALA A 72 -51.01 17.27 -6.07
N ALA A 73 -51.22 16.13 -6.73
CA ALA A 73 -50.14 15.37 -7.34
C ALA A 73 -49.33 16.26 -8.29
N PRO A 74 -47.98 16.20 -8.27
CA PRO A 74 -47.16 17.05 -9.12
C PRO A 74 -47.49 16.79 -10.60
N SER A 75 -47.76 17.85 -11.35
CA SER A 75 -48.30 17.79 -12.72
C SER A 75 -47.26 17.60 -13.83
N VAL A 76 -45.96 17.64 -13.49
CA VAL A 76 -44.88 17.52 -14.48
C VAL A 76 -44.65 16.04 -14.78
N ALA A 77 -44.71 15.66 -16.06
CA ALA A 77 -44.38 14.30 -16.50
C ALA A 77 -42.88 14.05 -16.41
N VAL A 78 -42.48 12.89 -15.88
CA VAL A 78 -41.09 12.44 -15.86
C VAL A 78 -41.03 11.04 -16.47
N LYS A 79 -40.23 10.87 -17.52
CA LYS A 79 -40.07 9.61 -18.26
C LYS A 79 -38.59 9.24 -18.36
N PHE A 80 -38.31 7.98 -18.06
CA PHE A 80 -37.00 7.36 -18.26
C PHE A 80 -37.08 6.54 -19.54
N LEU A 81 -36.30 6.88 -20.56
CA LEU A 81 -36.34 6.26 -21.87
C LEU A 81 -35.07 5.44 -22.09
N ASP A 82 -35.21 4.21 -22.58
CA ASP A 82 -34.09 3.35 -22.94
C ASP A 82 -33.49 3.70 -24.32
N VAL A 83 -32.61 2.85 -24.83
CA VAL A 83 -31.92 3.03 -26.12
C VAL A 83 -32.88 3.05 -27.31
N ASP A 84 -34.01 2.34 -27.22
CA ASP A 84 -35.04 2.28 -28.26
C ASP A 84 -36.10 3.39 -28.09
N GLY A 85 -35.92 4.26 -27.08
CA GLY A 85 -36.85 5.32 -26.75
C GLY A 85 -38.10 4.83 -26.01
N GLN A 86 -38.11 3.60 -25.49
CA GLN A 86 -39.23 3.06 -24.74
C GLN A 86 -39.20 3.52 -23.28
N GLU A 87 -40.37 3.84 -22.73
CA GLU A 87 -40.50 4.28 -21.34
C GLU A 87 -40.35 3.11 -20.36
N ILE A 88 -39.40 3.24 -19.44
CA ILE A 88 -39.16 2.26 -18.37
C ILE A 88 -40.25 2.39 -17.30
N ASN A 89 -40.92 1.28 -16.99
CA ASN A 89 -42.00 1.26 -16.01
C ASN A 89 -41.49 1.43 -14.57
N ALA A 90 -41.58 2.67 -14.07
CA ALA A 90 -41.11 3.06 -12.74
C ALA A 90 -41.78 2.34 -11.56
N LYS A 91 -42.96 1.73 -11.76
CA LYS A 91 -43.68 0.99 -10.69
C LYS A 91 -43.08 -0.37 -10.40
N VAL A 92 -42.42 -0.96 -11.40
CA VAL A 92 -41.86 -2.31 -11.35
C VAL A 92 -40.34 -2.27 -11.24
N ALA A 93 -39.70 -1.36 -11.97
CA ALA A 93 -38.25 -1.29 -12.02
C ALA A 93 -37.63 -0.70 -10.74
N THR A 94 -36.45 -1.22 -10.38
CA THR A 94 -35.60 -0.64 -9.35
C THR A 94 -34.77 0.51 -9.94
N VAL A 95 -34.21 1.36 -9.08
CA VAL A 95 -33.39 2.49 -9.51
C VAL A 95 -32.14 2.01 -10.24
N GLY A 96 -31.44 0.98 -9.74
CA GLY A 96 -30.23 0.45 -10.38
C GLY A 96 -30.49 -0.07 -11.79
N ASP A 97 -31.52 -0.90 -11.96
CA ASP A 97 -31.89 -1.45 -13.26
C ASP A 97 -32.38 -0.36 -14.24
N ALA A 98 -33.32 0.48 -13.80
CA ALA A 98 -33.92 1.47 -14.67
C ALA A 98 -32.94 2.56 -15.09
N LEU A 99 -32.18 3.12 -14.14
CA LEU A 99 -31.31 4.25 -14.42
C LEU A 99 -30.15 3.81 -15.32
N MET A 100 -29.55 2.64 -15.13
CA MET A 100 -28.47 2.14 -16.00
C MET A 100 -28.94 1.85 -17.43
N ARG A 101 -30.22 1.51 -17.63
CA ARG A 101 -30.83 1.36 -18.96
C ARG A 101 -31.28 2.68 -19.59
N THR A 102 -31.47 3.73 -18.78
CA THR A 102 -31.96 5.03 -19.27
C THR A 102 -30.89 5.68 -20.15
N ARG A 103 -31.24 6.03 -21.39
CA ARG A 103 -30.39 6.82 -22.30
C ARG A 103 -30.87 8.26 -22.44
N SER A 104 -32.16 8.49 -22.23
CA SER A 104 -32.76 9.81 -22.24
C SER A 104 -33.75 9.97 -21.09
N LEU A 105 -33.68 11.11 -20.40
CA LEU A 105 -34.56 11.46 -19.29
C LEU A 105 -35.38 12.67 -19.71
N GLN A 106 -36.70 12.51 -19.77
CA GLN A 106 -37.62 13.60 -20.08
C GLN A 106 -38.27 14.12 -18.81
N ILE A 107 -38.20 15.43 -18.56
CA ILE A 107 -38.80 16.11 -17.42
C ILE A 107 -39.59 17.32 -17.95
N GLY A 108 -40.91 17.16 -18.05
CA GLY A 108 -41.78 18.14 -18.70
C GLY A 108 -41.41 18.35 -20.17
N ALA A 109 -41.07 19.59 -20.53
CA ALA A 109 -40.63 19.94 -21.88
C ALA A 109 -39.12 19.75 -22.10
N GLU A 110 -38.36 19.43 -21.05
CA GLU A 110 -36.91 19.29 -21.14
C GLU A 110 -36.52 17.83 -21.36
N THR A 111 -35.56 17.62 -22.26
CA THR A 111 -34.96 16.31 -22.52
C THR A 111 -33.48 16.36 -22.17
N PHE A 112 -33.06 15.38 -21.37
CA PHE A 112 -31.70 15.19 -20.93
C PHE A 112 -31.12 13.94 -21.60
N VAL A 113 -29.96 14.06 -22.21
CA VAL A 113 -29.13 12.89 -22.56
C VAL A 113 -28.49 12.38 -21.29
N VAL A 114 -28.51 11.06 -21.07
CA VAL A 114 -27.92 10.44 -19.88
C VAL A 114 -26.54 9.87 -20.20
N LEU A 115 -25.51 10.45 -19.59
CA LEU A 115 -24.14 9.93 -19.65
C LEU A 115 -23.88 9.02 -18.45
N HIS A 116 -23.46 7.79 -18.72
CA HIS A 116 -23.18 6.78 -17.70
C HIS A 116 -21.69 6.69 -17.43
N ASN A 117 -21.31 6.76 -16.16
CA ASN A 117 -19.95 6.51 -15.70
C ASN A 117 -18.92 7.25 -16.57
N GLN A 118 -19.19 8.54 -16.84
CA GLN A 118 -18.27 9.37 -17.61
C GLN A 118 -16.90 9.37 -16.90
N PRO A 119 -15.80 9.08 -17.61
CA PRO A 119 -14.46 9.22 -17.08
C PRO A 119 -14.19 10.68 -16.65
N LEU A 120 -13.74 10.87 -15.42
CA LEU A 120 -13.41 12.19 -14.89
C LEU A 120 -12.05 12.17 -14.18
N VAL A 121 -11.32 13.27 -14.32
CA VAL A 121 -10.20 13.63 -13.45
C VAL A 121 -10.64 14.85 -12.64
N THR A 122 -10.78 14.68 -11.33
CA THR A 122 -11.33 15.69 -10.41
C THR A 122 -10.25 16.46 -9.67
N GLY A 123 -9.02 15.95 -9.66
CA GLY A 123 -7.87 16.58 -9.04
C GLY A 123 -6.55 15.99 -9.53
N LEU A 124 -5.46 16.73 -9.34
CA LEU A 124 -4.12 16.28 -9.66
C LEU A 124 -3.14 16.77 -8.60
N LYS A 125 -2.30 15.87 -8.09
CA LYS A 125 -1.24 16.18 -7.13
C LYS A 125 0.09 15.65 -7.65
N VAL A 126 1.17 16.33 -7.27
CA VAL A 126 2.55 15.87 -7.48
C VAL A 126 3.23 15.85 -6.11
N LEU A 127 4.01 14.80 -5.84
CA LEU A 127 4.78 14.72 -4.62
C LEU A 127 5.93 15.73 -4.64
N GLU A 128 6.23 16.29 -3.48
CA GLU A 128 7.32 17.24 -3.29
C GLU A 128 8.30 16.73 -2.24
N PRO A 129 9.62 16.90 -2.43
CA PRO A 129 10.25 17.71 -3.47
C PRO A 129 10.28 17.01 -4.83
N VAL A 130 10.34 17.81 -5.89
CA VAL A 130 10.72 17.36 -7.23
C VAL A 130 12.24 17.39 -7.32
N MET A 131 12.86 16.28 -7.70
CA MET A 131 14.32 16.10 -7.67
C MET A 131 14.85 15.66 -9.03
N ALA A 132 15.98 16.23 -9.46
CA ALA A 132 16.66 15.79 -10.67
C ALA A 132 17.11 14.33 -10.55
N GLY A 133 16.82 13.50 -11.54
CA GLY A 133 17.16 12.07 -11.57
C GLY A 133 16.23 11.17 -10.76
N THR A 134 15.19 11.71 -10.12
CA THR A 134 14.14 10.93 -9.45
C THR A 134 12.84 11.04 -10.24
N PRO A 135 12.23 9.92 -10.67
CA PRO A 135 10.96 9.95 -11.40
C PRO A 135 9.85 10.62 -10.60
N VAL A 136 9.21 11.61 -11.21
CA VAL A 136 8.01 12.27 -10.67
C VAL A 136 6.79 11.54 -11.19
N ALA A 137 5.97 11.04 -10.27
CA ALA A 137 4.72 10.37 -10.59
C ALA A 137 3.52 11.19 -10.05
N PRO A 138 2.74 11.83 -10.93
CA PRO A 138 1.52 12.51 -10.52
C PRO A 138 0.46 11.52 -10.02
N LEU A 139 -0.31 11.99 -9.05
CA LEU A 139 -1.40 11.27 -8.39
C LEU A 139 -2.72 11.96 -8.78
N PRO A 140 -3.41 11.46 -9.83
CA PRO A 140 -4.71 11.98 -10.21
C PRO A 140 -5.79 11.45 -9.27
N GLU A 141 -6.79 12.28 -8.99
CA GLU A 141 -8.05 11.84 -8.40
C GLU A 141 -9.00 11.57 -9.57
N THR A 142 -9.37 10.30 -9.78
CA THR A 142 -10.17 9.86 -10.93
C THR A 142 -11.51 9.27 -10.52
N GLU A 143 -12.50 9.40 -11.39
CA GLU A 143 -13.77 8.67 -11.31
C GLU A 143 -14.01 7.96 -12.65
N PHE A 144 -14.43 6.69 -12.60
CA PHE A 144 -14.76 5.87 -13.77
C PHE A 144 -13.66 5.76 -14.84
N CYS A 145 -12.41 5.98 -14.43
CA CYS A 145 -11.20 5.67 -15.18
C CYS A 145 -10.03 5.49 -14.22
N THR A 146 -8.96 4.92 -14.73
CA THR A 146 -7.68 4.74 -14.06
C THR A 146 -6.68 5.77 -14.56
N ALA A 147 -5.61 5.99 -13.79
CA ALA A 147 -4.54 6.89 -14.18
C ALA A 147 -3.79 6.43 -15.45
N ASP A 148 -3.82 5.13 -15.77
CA ASP A 148 -3.15 4.56 -16.94
C ASP A 148 -3.99 4.70 -18.21
N GLU A 149 -5.31 4.89 -18.09
CA GLU A 149 -6.19 5.25 -19.20
C GLU A 149 -6.13 6.75 -19.53
N CYS A 150 -5.64 7.58 -18.60
CA CYS A 150 -5.52 9.02 -18.80
C CYS A 150 -4.37 9.38 -19.75
N SER A 151 -4.50 10.52 -20.44
CA SER A 151 -3.41 11.08 -21.23
C SER A 151 -2.74 12.25 -20.50
N TRP A 152 -1.44 12.40 -20.71
CA TRP A 152 -0.58 13.25 -19.90
C TRP A 152 0.15 14.27 -20.76
N ARG A 153 0.37 15.48 -20.22
CA ARG A 153 1.21 16.50 -20.86
C ARG A 153 2.04 17.22 -19.81
N TRP A 154 3.35 17.25 -20.03
CA TRP A 154 4.32 17.93 -19.20
C TRP A 154 4.88 19.14 -19.93
N PHE A 155 4.73 20.32 -19.34
CA PHE A 155 5.27 21.56 -19.88
C PHE A 155 6.31 22.13 -18.94
N ARG A 156 7.55 22.26 -19.40
CA ARG A 156 8.61 22.95 -18.65
C ARG A 156 8.37 24.45 -18.70
N LEU A 157 8.21 25.06 -17.53
CA LEU A 157 8.05 26.50 -17.38
C LEU A 157 9.42 27.19 -17.27
N GLN A 158 9.58 28.30 -17.98
CA GLN A 158 10.77 29.14 -17.80
C GLN A 158 10.69 29.89 -16.46
N PRO A 159 11.83 30.22 -15.81
CA PRO A 159 11.83 30.86 -14.48
C PRO A 159 11.03 32.17 -14.41
N GLU A 160 10.87 32.88 -15.54
CA GLU A 160 10.25 34.21 -15.64
C GLU A 160 8.85 34.20 -16.30
N GLN A 161 8.36 33.05 -16.78
CA GLN A 161 7.08 32.95 -17.49
C GLN A 161 6.20 31.83 -16.92
N GLU A 162 5.05 32.18 -16.37
CA GLU A 162 4.15 31.21 -15.72
C GLU A 162 3.15 30.53 -16.67
N THR A 163 3.01 31.02 -17.91
CA THR A 163 1.88 30.63 -18.79
C THR A 163 2.28 29.93 -20.09
N HIS A 164 3.53 30.04 -20.53
CA HIS A 164 4.00 29.47 -21.80
C HIS A 164 5.13 28.47 -21.53
N GLY A 165 4.76 27.22 -21.24
CA GLY A 165 5.72 26.14 -21.08
C GLY A 165 6.05 25.43 -22.39
N THR A 166 7.23 24.82 -22.48
CA THR A 166 7.61 23.94 -23.59
C THR A 166 7.17 22.52 -23.28
N LEU A 167 6.44 21.85 -24.18
CA LEU A 167 6.07 20.44 -24.00
C LEU A 167 7.35 19.58 -23.97
N VAL A 168 7.54 18.82 -22.89
CA VAL A 168 8.72 17.98 -22.65
C VAL A 168 8.39 16.50 -22.46
N GLY A 169 7.11 16.15 -22.29
CA GLY A 169 6.71 14.75 -22.11
C GLY A 169 5.21 14.54 -22.23
N THR A 170 4.82 13.35 -22.65
CA THR A 170 3.42 12.90 -22.77
C THR A 170 3.12 11.64 -21.97
N GLU A 171 4.11 11.11 -21.28
CA GLU A 171 3.98 9.98 -20.37
C GLU A 171 3.46 10.42 -19.01
N ARG A 172 2.85 9.49 -18.26
CA ARG A 172 2.42 9.74 -16.89
C ARG A 172 3.56 10.24 -16.02
N ARG A 173 4.73 9.63 -16.17
CA ARG A 173 5.92 9.90 -15.35
C ARG A 173 6.92 10.72 -16.12
N TYR A 174 7.62 11.61 -15.41
CA TYR A 174 8.67 12.42 -15.96
C TYR A 174 9.86 12.44 -15.00
N THR A 175 11.07 12.30 -15.50
CA THR A 175 12.29 12.35 -14.68
C THR A 175 13.06 13.63 -15.02
N PRO A 176 12.99 14.67 -14.16
CA PRO A 176 13.73 15.90 -14.38
C PRO A 176 15.23 15.65 -14.46
N THR A 177 15.93 16.42 -15.28
CA THR A 177 17.38 16.31 -15.46
C THR A 177 18.14 17.35 -14.65
N GLN A 178 19.47 17.23 -14.59
CA GLN A 178 20.34 18.23 -13.94
C GLN A 178 20.29 19.60 -14.66
N GLU A 179 19.98 19.62 -15.97
CA GLU A 179 19.84 20.86 -16.75
C GLU A 179 18.57 21.63 -16.39
N GLU A 180 17.64 21.00 -15.67
CA GLU A 180 16.33 21.54 -15.33
C GLU A 180 16.23 21.96 -13.86
N LEU A 181 17.36 22.02 -13.15
CA LEU A 181 17.42 22.56 -11.79
C LEU A 181 16.83 23.97 -11.74
N GLY A 182 15.94 24.20 -10.78
CA GLY A 182 15.22 25.47 -10.63
C GLY A 182 14.02 25.67 -11.57
N CYS A 183 13.85 24.84 -12.60
CA CYS A 183 12.64 24.85 -13.43
C CYS A 183 11.41 24.36 -12.65
N ARG A 184 10.21 24.70 -13.14
CA ARG A 184 8.94 24.13 -12.68
C ARG A 184 8.28 23.42 -13.86
N PHE A 185 7.38 22.48 -13.60
CA PHE A 185 6.58 21.84 -14.63
C PHE A 185 5.09 22.13 -14.42
N TYR A 186 4.41 22.52 -15.47
CA TYR A 186 2.94 22.49 -15.55
C TYR A 186 2.53 21.14 -16.12
N VAL A 187 1.76 20.37 -15.35
CA VAL A 187 1.37 19.00 -15.66
C VAL A 187 -0.13 18.95 -15.85
N GLU A 188 -0.57 18.38 -16.96
CA GLU A 188 -1.98 18.13 -17.20
C GLU A 188 -2.26 16.62 -17.27
N CYS A 189 -3.38 16.21 -16.66
CA CYS A 189 -3.96 14.89 -16.76
C CYS A 189 -5.35 15.02 -17.40
N HIS A 190 -5.58 14.32 -18.50
CA HIS A 190 -6.84 14.33 -19.24
C HIS A 190 -7.49 12.95 -19.15
N ALA A 191 -8.75 12.91 -18.71
CA ALA A 191 -9.55 11.70 -18.71
C ALA A 191 -9.71 11.15 -20.14
N PRO A 192 -9.94 9.84 -20.31
CA PRO A 192 -10.35 9.27 -21.58
C PRO A 192 -11.56 10.00 -22.17
N THR A 193 -11.48 10.36 -23.45
CA THR A 193 -12.62 10.97 -24.14
C THR A 193 -13.77 9.97 -24.24
N MET A 194 -14.94 10.35 -23.75
CA MET A 194 -16.15 9.55 -23.92
C MET A 194 -16.71 9.77 -25.32
N ASN A 195 -17.04 8.69 -26.04
CA ASN A 195 -17.62 8.77 -27.39
C ASN A 195 -19.09 9.21 -27.34
N SER A 196 -19.31 10.50 -27.06
CA SER A 196 -20.61 11.16 -27.05
C SER A 196 -20.43 12.65 -27.31
N ASP A 197 -21.19 13.21 -28.26
CA ASP A 197 -21.17 14.66 -28.57
C ASP A 197 -21.63 15.55 -27.40
N PHE A 198 -22.13 14.94 -26.32
CA PHE A 198 -22.61 15.62 -25.11
C PHE A 198 -21.64 15.50 -23.93
N ALA A 199 -20.60 14.68 -24.04
CA ALA A 199 -19.58 14.56 -23.01
C ALA A 199 -18.59 15.73 -23.14
N GLU A 200 -18.31 16.37 -22.01
CA GLU A 200 -17.26 17.39 -21.93
C GLU A 200 -15.92 16.72 -21.57
N ASP A 201 -14.83 17.21 -22.16
CA ASP A 201 -13.48 16.78 -21.78
C ASP A 201 -13.23 17.10 -20.30
N SER A 202 -12.70 16.13 -19.57
CA SER A 202 -12.33 16.29 -18.16
C SER A 202 -10.81 16.30 -18.04
N LYS A 203 -10.29 17.35 -17.39
CA LYS A 203 -8.86 17.44 -17.06
C LYS A 203 -8.65 18.02 -15.68
N ALA A 204 -7.51 17.69 -15.08
CA ALA A 204 -6.95 18.42 -13.96
C ALA A 204 -5.50 18.75 -14.25
N ASP A 205 -5.00 19.81 -13.62
CA ASP A 205 -3.64 20.27 -13.80
C ASP A 205 -3.00 20.71 -12.48
N VAL A 206 -1.67 20.73 -12.46
CA VAL A 206 -0.86 21.16 -11.32
C VAL A 206 0.46 21.75 -11.79
N THR A 207 0.96 22.76 -11.08
CA THR A 207 2.34 23.26 -11.27
C THR A 207 3.23 22.75 -10.14
N THR A 208 4.36 22.14 -10.47
CA THR A 208 5.30 21.62 -9.48
C THR A 208 6.06 22.73 -8.75
N THR A 209 6.66 22.38 -7.61
CA THR A 209 7.79 23.15 -7.06
C THR A 209 9.00 23.11 -7.99
N LYS A 210 9.99 23.96 -7.68
CA LYS A 210 11.26 24.00 -8.42
C LYS A 210 11.98 22.66 -8.29
N VAL A 211 12.57 22.19 -9.39
CA VAL A 211 13.45 21.01 -9.37
C VAL A 211 14.64 21.29 -8.45
N LEU A 212 14.82 20.44 -7.46
CA LEU A 212 15.96 20.45 -6.54
C LEU A 212 17.03 19.44 -6.98
N PRO A 213 18.28 19.57 -6.50
CA PRO A 213 19.28 18.52 -6.66
C PRO A 213 18.75 17.19 -6.11
N GLY A 214 18.87 16.13 -6.90
CA GLY A 214 18.54 14.77 -6.46
C GLY A 214 19.68 14.10 -5.68
N PRO A 215 19.42 12.92 -5.12
CA PRO A 215 20.43 12.16 -4.37
C PRO A 215 21.56 11.69 -5.28
N ASN A 216 22.74 11.47 -4.70
CA ASN A 216 23.81 10.77 -5.40
C ASN A 216 23.47 9.27 -5.51
N ARG A 217 23.13 8.82 -6.71
CA ARG A 217 22.79 7.41 -6.99
C ARG A 217 24.00 6.55 -7.39
N ASP A 218 25.22 7.07 -7.39
CA ASP A 218 26.42 6.31 -7.79
C ASP A 218 26.72 5.15 -6.82
N VAL A 219 26.36 5.30 -5.55
CA VAL A 219 26.44 4.25 -4.53
C VAL A 219 25.61 3.01 -4.92
N PHE A 220 24.56 3.20 -5.73
CA PHE A 220 23.70 2.12 -6.21
C PHE A 220 24.12 1.57 -7.59
N LYS A 221 25.22 2.04 -8.19
CA LYS A 221 25.59 1.71 -9.59
C LYS A 221 25.65 0.20 -9.89
N GLU A 222 26.23 -0.59 -8.98
CA GLU A 222 26.38 -2.04 -9.18
C GLU A 222 25.01 -2.74 -9.05
N ARG A 223 24.20 -2.31 -8.08
CA ARG A 223 22.82 -2.80 -7.90
C ARG A 223 21.96 -2.48 -9.12
N ARG A 224 22.03 -1.25 -9.63
CA ARG A 224 21.37 -0.83 -10.88
C ARG A 224 21.84 -1.63 -12.09
N ARG A 225 23.13 -1.93 -12.19
CA ARG A 225 23.67 -2.79 -13.26
C ARG A 225 23.07 -4.19 -13.20
N MET A 226 22.95 -4.77 -12.01
CA MET A 226 22.34 -6.09 -11.82
C MET A 226 20.82 -6.08 -12.06
N GLY A 227 20.17 -4.98 -11.71
CA GLY A 227 18.74 -4.75 -11.91
C GLY A 227 18.32 -4.44 -13.35
N ALA A 228 19.27 -4.01 -14.19
CA ALA A 228 19.03 -3.68 -15.61
C ALA A 228 18.47 -4.85 -16.42
N THR A 229 18.66 -6.09 -15.96
CA THR A 229 18.05 -7.31 -16.52
C THR A 229 17.23 -8.03 -15.46
N SER A 230 16.11 -8.63 -15.86
CA SER A 230 15.32 -9.49 -14.97
C SER A 230 16.14 -10.73 -14.58
N ALA A 231 15.76 -11.40 -13.48
CA ALA A 231 16.39 -12.67 -13.11
C ALA A 231 16.18 -13.74 -14.20
N ALA A 232 15.00 -13.80 -14.82
CA ALA A 232 14.69 -14.75 -15.89
C ALA A 232 15.59 -14.57 -17.12
N ASP A 233 15.85 -13.32 -17.52
CA ASP A 233 16.71 -13.03 -18.68
C ASP A 233 18.20 -13.23 -18.36
N LYS A 234 18.59 -13.06 -17.10
CA LYS A 234 19.97 -13.18 -16.63
C LYS A 234 20.47 -14.63 -16.62
N TYR A 235 19.59 -15.61 -16.38
CA TYR A 235 19.94 -17.02 -16.29
C TYR A 235 19.24 -17.86 -17.38
N PRO A 236 19.85 -18.02 -18.57
CA PRO A 236 19.26 -18.81 -19.65
C PRO A 236 19.00 -20.28 -19.30
N ASP A 237 19.73 -20.84 -18.33
CA ASP A 237 19.55 -22.20 -17.79
C ASP A 237 18.40 -22.30 -16.77
N ALA A 238 17.87 -21.16 -16.33
CA ALA A 238 16.82 -21.06 -15.31
C ALA A 238 15.81 -19.96 -15.68
N ALA A 239 15.03 -20.18 -16.74
CA ALA A 239 14.01 -19.24 -17.21
C ALA A 239 12.94 -18.87 -16.15
N GLU A 240 12.81 -19.69 -15.10
CA GLU A 240 11.93 -19.43 -13.96
C GLU A 240 12.66 -18.82 -12.75
N ALA A 241 13.91 -18.38 -12.92
CA ALA A 241 14.59 -17.59 -11.91
C ALA A 241 13.81 -16.30 -11.64
N PHE A 242 13.76 -15.92 -10.38
CA PHE A 242 13.01 -14.77 -9.91
C PHE A 242 13.79 -14.00 -8.84
N ARG A 243 13.50 -12.72 -8.71
CA ARG A 243 14.19 -11.81 -7.80
C ARG A 243 13.30 -11.42 -6.63
N VAL A 244 13.85 -11.49 -5.42
CA VAL A 244 13.15 -11.14 -4.17
C VAL A 244 13.83 -9.96 -3.51
N MET A 245 13.05 -9.00 -3.04
CA MET A 245 13.49 -7.87 -2.22
C MET A 245 12.80 -7.90 -0.85
N SER A 246 13.54 -7.63 0.22
CA SER A 246 13.00 -7.35 1.56
C SER A 246 13.55 -6.01 2.06
N TYR A 247 12.68 -5.12 2.55
CA TYR A 247 13.10 -3.78 2.96
C TYR A 247 12.17 -3.13 4.00
N ASN A 248 12.71 -2.81 5.18
CA ASN A 248 12.04 -1.91 6.13
C ASN A 248 12.18 -0.47 5.63
N VAL A 249 11.05 0.20 5.38
CA VAL A 249 11.01 1.50 4.70
C VAL A 249 10.89 2.71 5.63
N LEU A 250 11.03 2.50 6.94
CA LEU A 250 10.96 3.52 7.99
C LEU A 250 9.64 4.30 7.97
N TYR A 251 8.73 3.95 8.87
CA TYR A 251 7.44 4.61 8.99
C TYR A 251 7.60 6.05 9.49
N ASP A 252 6.95 7.00 8.82
CA ASP A 252 7.10 8.43 9.13
C ASP A 252 6.66 8.78 10.57
N GLY A 253 5.68 8.05 11.11
CA GLY A 253 5.24 8.20 12.49
C GLY A 253 6.33 7.88 13.52
N TYR A 254 7.37 7.12 13.15
CA TYR A 254 8.54 6.89 14.01
C TYR A 254 9.62 7.94 13.76
N ALA A 255 9.86 8.31 12.49
CA ALA A 255 10.86 9.30 12.10
C ALA A 255 10.59 10.73 12.59
N THR A 256 9.31 11.11 12.75
CA THR A 256 8.92 12.51 13.01
C THR A 256 8.71 12.86 14.49
N THR A 257 8.82 11.89 15.40
CA THR A 257 8.65 12.12 16.84
C THR A 257 9.77 13.00 17.42
N ASP A 258 9.47 13.73 18.51
CA ASP A 258 10.49 14.51 19.23
C ASP A 258 11.65 13.64 19.73
N HIS A 259 11.36 12.39 20.12
CA HIS A 259 12.37 11.45 20.53
C HIS A 259 13.27 11.07 19.34
N ALA A 260 12.70 10.73 18.19
CA ALA A 260 13.46 10.36 17.00
C ALA A 260 14.35 11.51 16.52
N LYS A 261 13.78 12.72 16.37
CA LYS A 261 14.54 13.92 15.95
C LYS A 261 15.70 14.27 16.87
N LYS A 262 15.59 13.98 18.18
CA LYS A 262 16.62 14.33 19.16
C LYS A 262 17.63 13.21 19.40
N ASN A 263 17.22 11.95 19.33
CA ASN A 263 18.02 10.82 19.79
C ASN A 263 18.37 9.79 18.70
N LEU A 264 17.49 9.60 17.69
CA LEU A 264 17.70 8.60 16.64
C LEU A 264 18.29 9.22 15.37
N PHE A 265 17.76 10.37 14.94
CA PHE A 265 18.10 11.05 13.69
C PHE A 265 18.52 12.52 13.87
N PRO A 266 19.31 12.91 14.91
CA PRO A 266 19.66 14.31 15.14
C PRO A 266 20.58 14.91 14.07
N TYR A 267 21.19 14.06 13.23
CA TYR A 267 22.08 14.44 12.14
C TYR A 267 21.35 14.69 10.81
N VAL A 268 20.08 14.27 10.68
CA VAL A 268 19.35 14.33 9.41
C VAL A 268 18.55 15.62 9.31
N ASP A 269 18.72 16.35 8.20
CA ASP A 269 17.91 17.54 7.94
C ASP A 269 16.42 17.19 7.74
N ALA A 270 15.52 18.06 8.20
CA ALA A 270 14.08 17.83 8.12
C ALA A 270 13.56 17.68 6.68
N SER A 271 14.23 18.29 5.69
CA SER A 271 13.88 18.15 4.27
C SER A 271 14.27 16.77 3.72
N VAL A 272 15.31 16.14 4.27
CA VAL A 272 15.80 14.82 3.87
C VAL A 272 14.92 13.70 4.41
N ILE A 273 14.49 13.81 5.68
CA ILE A 273 13.68 12.78 6.34
C ILE A 273 12.19 12.81 5.97
N LYS A 274 11.75 13.85 5.23
CA LYS A 274 10.35 14.04 4.81
C LYS A 274 9.82 12.79 4.08
N GLU A 275 8.70 12.23 4.55
CA GLU A 275 8.08 11.01 3.99
C GLU A 275 7.97 11.03 2.46
N THR A 276 7.41 12.11 1.92
CA THR A 276 7.21 12.29 0.46
C THR A 276 8.51 12.27 -0.35
N ARG A 277 9.65 12.66 0.24
CA ARG A 277 10.97 12.49 -0.37
C ARG A 277 11.40 11.02 -0.32
N ARG A 278 11.33 10.40 0.86
CA ARG A 278 11.78 9.02 1.10
C ARG A 278 11.04 8.01 0.23
N ILE A 279 9.71 8.09 0.14
CA ILE A 279 8.89 7.14 -0.61
C ILE A 279 9.16 7.18 -2.12
N GLN A 280 9.53 8.35 -2.67
CA GLN A 280 9.94 8.46 -4.07
C GLN A 280 11.26 7.72 -4.33
N LEU A 281 12.22 7.81 -3.39
CA LEU A 281 13.50 7.11 -3.49
C LEU A 281 13.35 5.60 -3.28
N ILE A 282 12.44 5.18 -2.39
CA ILE A 282 12.11 3.77 -2.18
C ILE A 282 11.50 3.18 -3.46
N LEU A 283 10.54 3.86 -4.09
CA LEU A 283 9.96 3.41 -5.36
C LEU A 283 11.03 3.35 -6.46
N GLN A 284 11.88 4.37 -6.57
CA GLN A 284 12.99 4.38 -7.52
C GLN A 284 13.92 3.17 -7.32
N GLU A 285 14.26 2.83 -6.08
CA GLU A 285 15.08 1.66 -5.77
C GLU A 285 14.38 0.34 -6.14
N ILE A 286 13.08 0.21 -5.90
CA ILE A 286 12.29 -0.97 -6.30
C ILE A 286 12.33 -1.16 -7.82
N GLU A 287 12.12 -0.09 -8.59
CA GLU A 287 12.18 -0.13 -10.05
C GLU A 287 13.59 -0.48 -10.55
N GLU A 288 14.60 0.13 -9.96
CA GLU A 288 16.02 -0.10 -10.29
C GLU A 288 16.48 -1.52 -9.98
N ASN A 289 15.93 -2.17 -8.95
CA ASN A 289 16.25 -3.57 -8.62
C ASN A 289 15.50 -4.57 -9.53
N ASN A 290 14.37 -4.16 -10.13
CA ASN A 290 13.58 -4.99 -11.04
C ASN A 290 13.21 -6.36 -10.43
N SER A 291 12.72 -6.34 -9.19
CA SER A 291 12.34 -7.56 -8.46
C SER A 291 11.04 -8.16 -8.99
N ASP A 292 10.81 -9.45 -8.72
CA ASP A 292 9.53 -10.11 -9.01
C ASP A 292 8.64 -10.16 -7.74
N ILE A 293 9.26 -10.22 -6.56
CA ILE A 293 8.61 -10.17 -5.26
C ILE A 293 9.27 -9.07 -4.42
N VAL A 294 8.48 -8.19 -3.83
CA VAL A 294 8.95 -7.08 -2.98
C VAL A 294 8.18 -7.12 -1.65
N CYS A 295 8.88 -7.36 -0.56
CA CYS A 295 8.34 -7.41 0.79
C CYS A 295 8.81 -6.19 1.59
N LEU A 296 7.89 -5.31 1.95
CA LEU A 296 8.16 -4.09 2.70
C LEU A 296 7.62 -4.16 4.11
N GLN A 297 8.37 -3.62 5.07
CA GLN A 297 7.97 -3.46 6.47
C GLN A 297 7.90 -1.96 6.81
N GLU A 298 7.15 -1.59 7.86
CA GLU A 298 6.92 -0.18 8.23
C GLU A 298 6.24 0.64 7.14
N MET A 299 5.39 -0.02 6.34
CA MET A 299 4.58 0.65 5.34
C MET A 299 3.43 1.38 6.01
N GLY A 300 3.40 2.71 5.94
CA GLY A 300 2.25 3.49 6.41
C GLY A 300 1.00 3.21 5.57
N GLU A 301 -0.16 3.03 6.22
CA GLU A 301 -1.41 2.68 5.53
C GLU A 301 -1.77 3.72 4.45
N HIS A 302 -1.63 5.01 4.77
CA HIS A 302 -1.94 6.08 3.81
C HIS A 302 -0.96 6.11 2.65
N VAL A 303 0.32 5.76 2.88
CA VAL A 303 1.34 5.70 1.84
C VAL A 303 1.08 4.52 0.91
N TYR A 304 0.71 3.36 1.46
CA TYR A 304 0.30 2.20 0.67
C TYR A 304 -0.86 2.58 -0.26
N GLN A 305 -1.99 3.02 0.31
CA GLN A 305 -3.22 3.26 -0.45
C GLN A 305 -3.08 4.37 -1.50
N LYS A 306 -2.39 5.47 -1.14
CA LYS A 306 -2.34 6.67 -1.98
C LYS A 306 -1.15 6.74 -2.93
N PHE A 307 -0.10 5.95 -2.66
CA PHE A 307 1.14 6.01 -3.44
C PHE A 307 1.60 4.64 -3.91
N PHE A 308 1.97 3.71 -3.03
CA PHE A 308 2.57 2.45 -3.49
C PHE A 308 1.61 1.56 -4.26
N GLU A 309 0.38 1.35 -3.79
CA GLU A 309 -0.62 0.53 -4.50
C GLU A 309 -0.86 1.02 -5.94
N PRO A 310 -1.22 2.29 -6.21
CA PRO A 310 -1.43 2.76 -7.58
C PRO A 310 -0.16 2.79 -8.42
N MET A 311 1.02 3.04 -7.83
CA MET A 311 2.29 3.01 -8.56
C MET A 311 2.70 1.58 -8.94
N MET A 312 2.70 0.67 -7.98
CA MET A 312 3.10 -0.72 -8.18
C MET A 312 2.13 -1.45 -9.12
N THR A 313 0.83 -1.14 -9.08
CA THR A 313 -0.16 -1.66 -10.03
C THR A 313 0.19 -1.28 -11.47
N SER A 314 0.52 0.00 -11.70
CA SER A 314 0.95 0.51 -13.01
C SER A 314 2.25 -0.13 -13.50
N LEU A 315 3.11 -0.57 -12.56
CA LEU A 315 4.33 -1.32 -12.83
C LEU A 315 4.10 -2.84 -13.02
N GLY A 316 2.85 -3.31 -12.98
CA GLY A 316 2.48 -4.72 -13.19
C GLY A 316 2.61 -5.61 -11.96
N TYR A 317 2.38 -5.06 -10.76
CA TYR A 317 2.36 -5.83 -9.52
C TYR A 317 0.96 -5.92 -8.92
N HIS A 318 0.64 -7.08 -8.35
CA HIS A 318 -0.40 -7.25 -7.33
C HIS A 318 0.15 -6.75 -6.00
N GLY A 319 -0.65 -6.02 -5.22
CA GLY A 319 -0.28 -5.52 -3.89
C GLY A 319 -1.17 -6.12 -2.80
N PHE A 320 -0.55 -6.50 -1.68
CA PHE A 320 -1.24 -6.97 -0.46
C PHE A 320 -0.70 -6.24 0.77
N TYR A 321 -1.58 -5.53 1.50
CA TYR A 321 -1.23 -4.79 2.72
C TYR A 321 -1.90 -5.38 3.95
N SER A 322 -1.14 -5.46 5.04
CA SER A 322 -1.61 -5.90 6.34
C SER A 322 -1.11 -4.94 7.42
N GLY A 323 -2.03 -4.14 7.97
CA GLY A 323 -1.73 -3.23 9.09
C GLY A 323 -1.46 -3.98 10.40
N LYS A 324 -0.60 -3.43 11.26
CA LYS A 324 -0.49 -3.89 12.65
C LYS A 324 -1.82 -3.64 13.37
N THR A 325 -2.09 -4.44 14.40
CA THR A 325 -3.31 -4.25 15.21
C THR A 325 -3.23 -3.02 16.12
N GLY A 326 -4.38 -2.56 16.63
CA GLY A 326 -4.43 -1.46 17.58
C GLY A 326 -4.44 -0.09 16.92
N THR A 327 -3.61 0.84 17.38
CA THR A 327 -3.60 2.25 16.94
C THR A 327 -2.41 2.60 16.06
N THR A 328 -1.63 1.62 15.64
CA THR A 328 -0.44 1.82 14.82
C THR A 328 -0.87 1.83 13.35
N ASN A 329 -0.65 2.93 12.64
CA ASN A 329 -1.09 3.10 11.25
C ASN A 329 -0.01 2.69 10.23
N GLU A 330 0.78 1.66 10.57
CA GLU A 330 1.70 1.00 9.63
C GLU A 330 1.60 -0.52 9.72
N GLY A 331 2.18 -1.19 8.73
CA GLY A 331 2.31 -2.64 8.72
C GLY A 331 3.25 -3.14 7.64
N CYS A 332 2.90 -4.27 7.04
CA CYS A 332 3.67 -4.89 5.97
C CYS A 332 2.92 -4.76 4.65
N ALA A 333 3.67 -4.61 3.55
CA ALA A 333 3.16 -4.67 2.20
C ALA A 333 3.97 -5.68 1.39
N THR A 334 3.29 -6.48 0.58
CA THR A 334 3.92 -7.41 -0.35
C THR A 334 3.44 -7.12 -1.76
N PHE A 335 4.37 -6.94 -2.70
CA PHE A 335 4.08 -6.73 -4.11
C PHE A 335 4.62 -7.90 -4.93
N VAL A 336 3.80 -8.45 -5.81
CA VAL A 336 4.12 -9.63 -6.62
C VAL A 336 3.87 -9.32 -8.09
N ARG A 337 4.88 -9.53 -8.94
CA ARG A 337 4.81 -9.25 -10.37
C ARG A 337 3.84 -10.21 -11.07
N THR A 338 2.77 -9.67 -11.66
CA THR A 338 1.61 -10.46 -12.13
C THR A 338 1.88 -11.29 -13.37
N ASN A 339 2.87 -10.92 -14.20
CA ASN A 339 3.25 -11.73 -15.35
C ASN A 339 4.21 -12.89 -14.99
N ARG A 340 4.63 -13.00 -13.72
CA ARG A 340 5.49 -14.08 -13.23
C ARG A 340 4.76 -15.00 -12.29
N PHE A 341 3.89 -14.45 -11.44
CA PHE A 341 3.18 -15.20 -10.42
C PHE A 341 1.73 -14.73 -10.30
N GLU A 342 0.85 -15.72 -10.18
CA GLU A 342 -0.51 -15.55 -9.71
C GLU A 342 -0.53 -15.63 -8.18
N VAL A 343 -1.24 -14.72 -7.52
CA VAL A 343 -1.52 -14.81 -6.08
C VAL A 343 -2.77 -15.67 -5.88
N VAL A 344 -2.58 -16.90 -5.38
CA VAL A 344 -3.65 -17.89 -5.22
C VAL A 344 -4.40 -17.71 -3.90
N ASP A 345 -3.67 -17.36 -2.83
CA ASP A 345 -4.23 -17.13 -1.50
C ASP A 345 -3.39 -16.09 -0.76
N GLU A 346 -4.03 -15.29 0.09
CA GLU A 346 -3.40 -14.27 0.93
C GLU A 346 -4.08 -14.22 2.31
N ASP A 347 -3.30 -14.18 3.38
CA ASP A 347 -3.77 -14.16 4.76
C ASP A 347 -2.89 -13.28 5.67
N THR A 348 -3.48 -12.77 6.74
CA THR A 348 -2.81 -11.98 7.78
C THR A 348 -2.82 -12.72 9.11
N LEU A 349 -1.63 -13.10 9.57
CA LEU A 349 -1.44 -13.66 10.91
C LEU A 349 -1.28 -12.55 11.95
N TYR A 350 -2.15 -12.55 12.95
CA TYR A 350 -2.00 -11.72 14.14
C TYR A 350 -1.15 -12.45 15.18
N LEU A 351 0.15 -12.17 15.23
CA LEU A 351 1.12 -13.03 15.92
C LEU A 351 0.81 -13.20 17.42
N GLY A 352 0.35 -12.15 18.10
CA GLY A 352 -0.06 -12.25 19.50
C GLY A 352 -1.18 -13.28 19.73
N LEU A 353 -2.16 -13.32 18.82
CA LEU A 353 -3.26 -14.29 18.85
C LEU A 353 -2.78 -15.69 18.43
N THR A 354 -1.96 -15.79 17.39
CA THR A 354 -1.40 -17.07 16.91
C THR A 354 -0.57 -17.75 17.99
N VAL A 355 0.31 -17.01 18.67
CA VAL A 355 1.12 -17.54 19.78
C VAL A 355 0.24 -17.95 20.96
N LYS A 356 -0.77 -17.15 21.32
CA LYS A 356 -1.70 -17.46 22.42
C LYS A 356 -2.51 -18.73 22.17
N ASN A 357 -2.93 -18.94 20.92
CA ASN A 357 -3.75 -20.09 20.51
C ASN A 357 -2.91 -21.31 20.10
N SER A 358 -1.58 -21.23 20.21
CA SER A 358 -0.68 -22.32 19.84
C SER A 358 -0.98 -23.59 20.64
N THR A 359 -1.08 -24.72 19.93
CA THR A 359 -1.18 -26.06 20.51
C THR A 359 0.19 -26.69 20.76
N ASN A 360 1.28 -26.05 20.34
CA ASN A 360 2.64 -26.51 20.58
C ASN A 360 2.94 -26.50 22.10
N PRO A 361 3.25 -27.67 22.72
CA PRO A 361 3.55 -27.75 24.16
C PRO A 361 4.73 -26.88 24.58
N ALA A 362 5.72 -26.69 23.70
CA ALA A 362 6.88 -25.84 23.95
C ALA A 362 6.48 -24.37 24.14
N THR A 363 5.59 -23.87 23.27
CA THR A 363 5.03 -22.51 23.38
C THR A 363 4.24 -22.34 24.67
N GLN A 364 3.36 -23.30 25.00
CA GLN A 364 2.53 -23.24 26.21
C GLN A 364 3.39 -23.28 27.48
N GLY A 365 4.40 -24.15 27.51
CA GLY A 365 5.36 -24.24 28.61
C GLY A 365 6.14 -22.94 28.81
N LEU A 366 6.66 -22.34 27.73
CA LEU A 366 7.42 -21.08 27.80
C LEU A 366 6.54 -19.93 28.32
N LEU A 367 5.30 -19.81 27.83
CA LEU A 367 4.37 -18.77 28.30
C LEU A 367 3.97 -18.97 29.76
N GLN A 368 3.85 -20.22 30.22
CA GLN A 368 3.57 -20.54 31.62
C GLN A 368 4.76 -20.22 32.54
N ASP A 369 5.97 -20.57 32.11
CA ASP A 369 7.20 -20.37 32.88
C ASP A 369 7.60 -18.88 32.95
N PHE A 370 7.24 -18.09 31.93
CA PHE A 370 7.56 -16.66 31.84
C PHE A 370 6.32 -15.75 31.64
N PRO A 371 5.56 -15.44 32.70
CA PRO A 371 4.33 -14.65 32.60
C PRO A 371 4.51 -13.23 32.04
N GLU A 372 5.67 -12.60 32.21
CA GLU A 372 5.95 -11.27 31.64
C GLU A 372 6.09 -11.32 30.11
N ILE A 373 6.70 -12.38 29.57
CA ILE A 373 6.73 -12.65 28.13
C ILE A 373 5.31 -12.89 27.62
N ALA A 374 4.50 -13.67 28.34
CA ALA A 374 3.11 -13.89 27.98
C ALA A 374 2.28 -12.59 27.96
N LYS A 375 2.50 -11.68 28.93
CA LYS A 375 1.89 -10.35 28.93
C LYS A 375 2.30 -9.54 27.70
N ALA A 376 3.58 -9.56 27.34
CA ALA A 376 4.11 -8.86 26.17
C ALA A 376 3.47 -9.35 24.87
N VAL A 377 3.46 -10.67 24.62
CA VAL A 377 2.86 -11.29 23.44
C VAL A 377 1.40 -10.87 23.25
N ASN A 378 0.62 -10.76 24.33
CA ASN A 378 -0.79 -10.35 24.28
C ASN A 378 -1.01 -8.86 23.95
N ARG A 379 0.04 -8.03 24.02
CA ARG A 379 -0.04 -6.57 23.86
C ARG A 379 0.67 -6.08 22.60
N ILE A 380 1.60 -6.87 22.07
CA ILE A 380 2.39 -6.51 20.89
C ILE A 380 1.55 -6.73 19.63
N PRO A 381 1.40 -5.72 18.76
CA PRO A 381 0.49 -5.78 17.63
C PRO A 381 1.08 -6.38 16.34
N SER A 382 2.27 -6.99 16.41
CA SER A 382 2.98 -7.53 15.24
C SER A 382 2.12 -8.51 14.43
N ILE A 383 2.30 -8.45 13.11
CA ILE A 383 1.62 -9.31 12.14
C ILE A 383 2.64 -10.04 11.26
N ALA A 384 2.19 -11.07 10.56
CA ALA A 384 2.87 -11.61 9.41
C ALA A 384 1.89 -11.80 8.26
N GLN A 385 2.31 -11.49 7.03
CA GLN A 385 1.60 -11.82 5.82
C GLN A 385 1.95 -13.24 5.40
N LEU A 386 0.97 -14.00 4.91
CA LEU A 386 1.18 -15.28 4.24
C LEU A 386 0.54 -15.20 2.86
N LEU A 387 1.29 -15.58 1.82
CA LEU A 387 0.77 -15.68 0.46
C LEU A 387 1.13 -17.04 -0.12
N VAL A 388 0.24 -17.56 -0.97
CA VAL A 388 0.52 -18.69 -1.85
C VAL A 388 0.62 -18.15 -3.27
N LEU A 389 1.79 -18.28 -3.87
CA LEU A 389 2.06 -17.84 -5.23
C LEU A 389 2.15 -19.06 -6.14
N ARG A 390 1.62 -18.96 -7.36
CA ARG A 390 1.77 -19.97 -8.42
C ARG A 390 2.51 -19.36 -9.60
N SER A 391 3.52 -20.05 -10.11
CA SER A 391 4.24 -19.59 -11.31
C SER A 391 3.30 -19.55 -12.51
N GLU A 392 3.31 -18.44 -13.24
CA GLU A 392 2.61 -18.29 -14.53
C GLU A 392 3.31 -19.08 -15.65
N LEU A 393 4.59 -19.42 -15.46
CA LEU A 393 5.39 -20.17 -16.45
C LEU A 393 5.24 -21.69 -16.26
N ASP A 394 5.26 -22.16 -15.01
CA ASP A 394 5.05 -23.57 -14.64
C ASP A 394 4.07 -23.66 -13.47
N PRO A 395 2.76 -23.86 -13.74
CA PRO A 395 1.74 -23.92 -12.69
C PRO A 395 1.92 -25.04 -11.64
N SER A 396 2.86 -25.98 -11.85
CA SER A 396 3.24 -26.97 -10.83
C SER A 396 4.13 -26.41 -9.73
N ARG A 397 4.73 -25.24 -9.95
CA ARG A 397 5.62 -24.55 -9.01
C ARG A 397 4.85 -23.52 -8.20
N THR A 398 4.89 -23.69 -6.89
CA THR A 398 4.20 -22.82 -5.94
C THR A 398 5.14 -22.35 -4.84
N ILE A 399 4.96 -21.12 -4.36
CA ILE A 399 5.74 -20.53 -3.26
C ILE A 399 4.80 -20.24 -2.12
N VAL A 400 5.13 -20.70 -0.92
CA VAL A 400 4.58 -20.17 0.34
C VAL A 400 5.50 -19.02 0.76
N LEU A 401 5.00 -17.80 0.61
CA LEU A 401 5.70 -16.56 0.94
C LEU A 401 5.22 -16.04 2.30
N SER A 402 6.14 -15.55 3.12
CA SER A 402 5.80 -14.72 4.28
C SER A 402 6.56 -13.39 4.32
N ASN A 403 5.95 -12.39 4.94
CA ASN A 403 6.55 -11.10 5.22
C ASN A 403 6.17 -10.67 6.65
N THR A 404 7.12 -10.22 7.48
CA THR A 404 6.82 -9.83 8.87
C THR A 404 7.72 -8.70 9.38
N HIS A 405 7.26 -8.06 10.45
CA HIS A 405 8.04 -7.13 11.27
C HIS A 405 7.85 -7.49 12.75
N LEU A 406 8.86 -8.11 13.34
CA LEU A 406 8.83 -8.60 14.73
C LEU A 406 9.10 -7.49 15.75
N PHE A 407 8.89 -7.80 17.03
CA PHE A 407 8.99 -6.80 18.10
C PHE A 407 10.42 -6.26 18.30
N TYR A 408 10.57 -4.93 18.26
CA TYR A 408 11.86 -4.23 18.20
C TYR A 408 12.71 -4.25 19.49
N ARG A 409 12.08 -4.37 20.67
CA ARG A 409 12.76 -4.07 21.94
C ARG A 409 13.96 -5.00 22.19
N GLY A 410 15.15 -4.44 22.45
CA GLY A 410 16.42 -5.18 22.45
C GLY A 410 16.42 -6.47 23.30
N ASP A 411 15.91 -6.41 24.53
CA ASP A 411 15.85 -7.52 25.49
C ASP A 411 14.77 -8.59 25.20
N ALA A 412 13.89 -8.37 24.22
CA ALA A 412 12.71 -9.20 23.98
C ALA A 412 12.99 -10.46 23.13
N HIS A 413 14.14 -11.11 23.34
CA HIS A 413 14.60 -12.21 22.49
C HIS A 413 13.63 -13.40 22.42
N LEU A 414 13.07 -13.83 23.56
CA LEU A 414 12.11 -14.94 23.58
C LEU A 414 10.71 -14.55 23.10
N VAL A 415 10.34 -13.27 23.18
CA VAL A 415 9.11 -12.78 22.54
C VAL A 415 9.25 -12.94 21.02
N ARG A 416 10.37 -12.49 20.45
CA ARG A 416 10.67 -12.67 19.02
C ARG A 416 10.76 -14.13 18.63
N LEU A 417 11.35 -15.00 19.45
CA LEU A 417 11.36 -16.43 19.20
C LEU A 417 9.93 -16.99 19.07
N LEU A 418 9.05 -16.70 20.03
CA LEU A 418 7.65 -17.17 19.98
C LEU A 418 6.92 -16.65 18.74
N GLN A 419 7.14 -15.37 18.39
CA GLN A 419 6.59 -14.79 17.17
C GLN A 419 7.11 -15.50 15.91
N GLY A 420 8.42 -15.75 15.82
CA GLY A 420 9.03 -16.46 14.70
C GLY A 420 8.59 -17.91 14.59
N VAL A 421 8.46 -18.63 15.71
CA VAL A 421 7.86 -19.98 15.77
C VAL A 421 6.45 -19.95 15.19
N ALA A 422 5.61 -18.97 15.56
CA ALA A 422 4.26 -18.85 15.02
C ALA A 422 4.23 -18.62 13.50
N VAL A 423 5.18 -17.85 12.94
CA VAL A 423 5.32 -17.68 11.48
C VAL A 423 5.77 -18.99 10.84
N VAL A 424 6.83 -19.62 11.35
CA VAL A 424 7.41 -20.88 10.82
C VAL A 424 6.37 -22.01 10.85
N ASP A 425 5.67 -22.20 11.96
CA ASP A 425 4.61 -23.20 12.09
C ASP A 425 3.48 -22.95 11.10
N SER A 426 3.14 -21.68 10.85
CA SER A 426 2.07 -21.33 9.91
C SER A 426 2.48 -21.55 8.46
N VAL A 427 3.71 -21.21 8.08
CA VAL A 427 4.30 -21.55 6.78
C VAL A 427 4.37 -23.07 6.61
N GLY A 428 4.82 -23.79 7.63
CA GLY A 428 4.91 -25.25 7.63
C GLY A 428 3.56 -25.94 7.47
N ARG A 429 2.52 -25.45 8.16
CA ARG A 429 1.13 -25.91 7.97
C ARG A 429 0.64 -25.65 6.56
N ARG A 430 0.87 -24.43 6.02
CA ARG A 430 0.46 -24.08 4.65
C ARG A 430 1.11 -24.99 3.62
N LYS A 431 2.42 -25.25 3.78
CA LYS A 431 3.17 -26.21 2.94
C LYS A 431 2.67 -27.66 3.08
N ALA A 432 2.01 -28.02 4.19
CA ALA A 432 1.45 -29.36 4.38
C ALA A 432 0.02 -29.50 3.82
N GLU A 433 -0.59 -28.42 3.32
CA GLU A 433 -1.89 -28.48 2.65
C GLU A 433 -1.78 -29.24 1.32
N ALA A 434 -2.87 -29.92 0.94
CA ALA A 434 -2.91 -30.73 -0.27
C ALA A 434 -2.65 -29.87 -1.52
N GLY A 435 -1.66 -30.24 -2.32
CA GLY A 435 -1.21 -29.49 -3.51
C GLY A 435 -0.08 -28.50 -3.25
N LEU A 436 0.36 -28.31 -2.00
CA LEU A 436 1.47 -27.42 -1.62
C LEU A 436 2.65 -28.18 -0.98
N GLU A 437 2.64 -29.52 -1.00
CA GLU A 437 3.65 -30.36 -0.35
C GLU A 437 5.07 -30.08 -0.86
N ASN A 438 5.17 -29.72 -2.14
CA ASN A 438 6.42 -29.37 -2.83
C ASN A 438 6.62 -27.86 -2.99
N ALA A 439 5.76 -27.03 -2.39
CA ALA A 439 5.88 -25.58 -2.48
C ALA A 439 7.24 -25.13 -1.94
N ALA A 440 7.87 -24.20 -2.66
CA ALA A 440 9.02 -23.46 -2.17
C ALA A 440 8.64 -22.56 -1.01
N VAL A 441 9.63 -22.19 -0.21
CA VAL A 441 9.44 -21.33 0.96
C VAL A 441 10.35 -20.12 0.82
N VAL A 442 9.76 -18.93 0.93
CA VAL A 442 10.45 -17.65 1.02
C VAL A 442 9.85 -16.88 2.19
N MET A 443 10.67 -16.42 3.12
CA MET A 443 10.21 -15.71 4.32
C MET A 443 11.06 -14.45 4.49
N CYS A 444 10.47 -13.33 4.11
CA CYS A 444 11.07 -12.00 4.21
C CYS A 444 10.69 -11.34 5.54
N GLY A 445 11.47 -10.34 5.94
CA GLY A 445 11.06 -9.48 7.04
C GLY A 445 12.20 -8.79 7.76
N ASP A 446 11.80 -7.83 8.57
CA ASP A 446 12.58 -7.33 9.70
C ASP A 446 12.27 -8.23 10.91
N TRP A 447 13.22 -9.11 11.20
CA TRP A 447 13.09 -10.08 12.29
C TRP A 447 13.48 -9.47 13.63
N ASN A 448 14.01 -8.25 13.66
CA ASN A 448 14.54 -7.56 14.83
C ASN A 448 15.49 -8.45 15.67
N ALA A 449 16.24 -9.32 15.01
CA ALA A 449 17.03 -10.36 15.65
C ALA A 449 18.44 -10.40 15.07
N HIS A 450 19.41 -10.00 15.90
CA HIS A 450 20.83 -10.09 15.56
C HIS A 450 21.26 -11.55 15.29
N PRO A 451 22.36 -11.80 14.55
CA PRO A 451 22.72 -13.15 14.07
C PRO A 451 22.98 -14.22 15.14
N ARG A 452 23.21 -13.79 16.39
CA ARG A 452 23.43 -14.69 17.56
C ARG A 452 22.17 -14.83 18.42
N ALA A 453 21.01 -14.39 17.93
CA ALA A 453 19.78 -14.48 18.68
C ALA A 453 19.15 -15.88 18.58
N ALA A 454 18.45 -16.26 19.65
CA ALA A 454 17.70 -17.51 19.73
C ALA A 454 16.80 -17.75 18.50
N LEU A 455 16.16 -16.70 18.00
CA LEU A 455 15.33 -16.78 16.81
C LEU A 455 16.14 -17.14 15.55
N VAL A 456 17.31 -16.52 15.35
CA VAL A 456 18.15 -16.81 14.16
C VAL A 456 18.71 -18.22 14.22
N ALA A 457 19.15 -18.67 15.40
CA ALA A 457 19.57 -20.07 15.61
C ALA A 457 18.43 -21.04 15.30
N PHE A 458 17.20 -20.78 15.80
CA PHE A 458 16.03 -21.59 15.47
C PHE A 458 15.77 -21.66 13.95
N LEU A 459 15.81 -20.53 13.25
CA LEU A 459 15.56 -20.47 11.81
C LEU A 459 16.62 -21.24 11.00
N LEU A 460 17.90 -21.09 11.32
CA LEU A 460 19.00 -21.67 10.54
C LEU A 460 19.29 -23.13 10.92
N ASP A 461 19.31 -23.45 12.21
CA ASP A 461 19.63 -24.81 12.68
C ASP A 461 18.41 -25.74 12.59
N GLY A 462 17.23 -25.19 12.35
CA GLY A 462 15.95 -25.91 12.34
C GLY A 462 15.50 -26.37 13.72
N GLN A 463 16.24 -26.02 14.77
CA GLN A 463 15.95 -26.39 16.15
C GLN A 463 16.61 -25.44 17.13
N ILE A 464 16.01 -25.31 18.32
CA ILE A 464 16.63 -24.63 19.46
C ILE A 464 16.06 -25.20 20.75
N ASP A 465 16.85 -25.20 21.82
CA ASP A 465 16.40 -25.64 23.14
C ASP A 465 16.72 -24.64 24.25
N SER A 466 16.22 -24.94 25.44
CA SER A 466 16.35 -24.14 26.67
C SER A 466 17.79 -23.93 27.17
N SER A 467 18.80 -24.59 26.58
CA SER A 467 20.21 -24.35 26.90
C SER A 467 20.73 -23.02 26.32
N HIS A 468 20.04 -22.46 25.32
CA HIS A 468 20.44 -21.18 24.71
C HIS A 468 20.38 -20.03 25.73
N ARG A 469 21.39 -19.14 25.73
CA ARG A 469 21.57 -18.07 26.73
C ARG A 469 20.31 -17.21 26.98
N HIS A 470 19.55 -16.91 25.93
CA HIS A 470 18.33 -16.09 26.03
C HIS A 470 17.21 -16.74 26.86
N TRP A 471 17.21 -18.05 27.08
CA TRP A 471 16.33 -18.69 28.07
C TRP A 471 16.76 -18.41 29.50
N GLN A 472 18.08 -18.38 29.75
CA GLN A 472 18.63 -18.09 31.06
C GLN A 472 18.38 -16.62 31.44
N GLU A 473 18.33 -15.73 30.44
CA GLU A 473 18.02 -14.31 30.61
C GLU A 473 16.52 -14.02 30.67
N ALA A 474 15.66 -14.96 30.29
CA ALA A 474 14.21 -14.73 30.15
C ALA A 474 13.51 -14.26 31.42
N SER A 475 13.98 -14.68 32.60
CA SER A 475 13.44 -14.24 33.88
C SER A 475 13.74 -12.79 34.23
N SER A 476 14.66 -12.12 33.51
CA SER A 476 14.93 -10.69 33.69
C SER A 476 13.95 -9.80 32.92
N PHE A 477 13.33 -10.32 31.86
CA PHE A 477 12.39 -9.57 31.01
C PHE A 477 11.20 -9.06 31.83
N ARG A 478 10.89 -7.76 31.69
CA ARG A 478 9.71 -7.12 32.30
C ARG A 478 8.90 -6.41 31.23
N TRP A 479 7.58 -6.59 31.24
CA TRP A 479 6.70 -5.85 30.34
C TRP A 479 6.40 -4.46 30.90
N ASN A 480 7.15 -3.47 30.44
CA ASN A 480 6.89 -2.06 30.71
C ASN A 480 7.21 -1.23 29.46
N LEU A 481 6.20 -0.60 28.87
CA LEU A 481 6.36 0.26 27.69
C LEU A 481 6.99 1.63 28.01
N LYS A 482 7.12 2.00 29.29
CA LYS A 482 7.69 3.30 29.72
C LYS A 482 9.18 3.27 30.05
N ALA A 483 9.84 2.11 29.89
CA ALA A 483 11.22 1.90 30.30
C ALA A 483 12.21 1.91 29.13
N ASP A 484 11.85 2.50 27.98
CA ASP A 484 12.84 2.73 26.91
C ASP A 484 13.90 3.72 27.42
N GLY A 485 15.14 3.26 27.52
CA GLY A 485 16.31 4.12 27.68
C GLY A 485 16.89 4.30 29.09
N LYS A 486 16.54 3.48 30.08
CA LYS A 486 17.38 3.33 31.28
C LYS A 486 17.67 1.87 31.49
N ASP A 487 18.97 1.55 31.57
CA ASP A 487 19.50 0.27 32.03
C ASP A 487 18.58 -0.27 33.12
N SER A 488 17.73 -1.23 32.75
CA SER A 488 17.15 -2.13 33.71
C SER A 488 18.34 -2.91 34.23
N GLN A 489 18.97 -2.38 35.29
CA GLN A 489 19.99 -3.11 36.04
C GLN A 489 19.39 -4.49 36.29
N PRO A 490 20.08 -5.56 35.87
CA PRO A 490 19.60 -6.90 36.11
C PRO A 490 19.45 -7.04 37.63
N ASP A 491 18.21 -7.11 38.09
CA ASP A 491 17.93 -7.41 39.49
C ASP A 491 18.38 -8.86 39.67
N ASP A 492 19.55 -9.02 40.31
CA ASP A 492 20.39 -10.23 40.34
C ASP A 492 19.77 -11.37 41.18
N LYS A 493 18.44 -11.48 41.23
CA LYS A 493 17.71 -12.30 42.21
C LYS A 493 16.49 -12.96 41.61
N ARG A 494 16.77 -13.98 40.78
CA ARG A 494 16.28 -15.37 40.86
C ARG A 494 16.41 -15.99 39.47
N ALA A 495 17.50 -16.71 39.23
CA ALA A 495 17.51 -17.74 38.19
C ALA A 495 16.43 -18.77 38.57
N GLY A 496 15.24 -18.62 38.02
CA GLY A 496 14.23 -19.68 38.07
C GLY A 496 14.80 -20.91 37.37
N ILE A 497 14.44 -22.10 37.84
CA ILE A 497 14.82 -23.33 37.14
C ILE A 497 14.16 -23.28 35.76
N VAL A 498 14.96 -23.11 34.70
CA VAL A 498 14.49 -23.20 33.32
C VAL A 498 14.16 -24.65 33.04
N ARG A 499 12.90 -24.94 32.73
CA ARG A 499 12.47 -26.31 32.37
C ARG A 499 12.99 -26.66 30.98
N PRO A 500 13.37 -27.94 30.75
CA PRO A 500 13.72 -28.41 29.42
C PRO A 500 12.61 -28.11 28.41
N ASN A 501 12.98 -27.42 27.34
CA ASN A 501 12.04 -27.03 26.28
C ASN A 501 12.78 -26.98 24.93
N ARG A 502 12.11 -27.27 23.82
CA ARG A 502 12.70 -27.34 22.48
C ARG A 502 11.68 -26.93 21.42
N PHE A 503 12.12 -26.14 20.44
CA PHE A 503 11.39 -25.83 19.21
C PHE A 503 12.12 -26.43 18.02
N GLU A 504 11.40 -26.89 17.01
CA GLU A 504 11.94 -27.54 15.81
C GLU A 504 11.09 -27.24 14.59
N HIS A 505 11.70 -27.22 13.41
CA HIS A 505 11.01 -27.16 12.13
C HIS A 505 11.75 -27.94 11.03
N ALA A 506 11.02 -28.37 10.01
CA ALA A 506 11.57 -29.16 8.90
C ALA A 506 11.85 -28.35 7.62
N LEU A 507 11.70 -27.02 7.65
CA LEU A 507 11.78 -26.16 6.47
C LEU A 507 13.19 -26.05 5.83
N GLN A 508 14.25 -26.41 6.56
CA GLN A 508 15.66 -26.33 6.09
C GLN A 508 15.97 -24.95 5.48
N LEU A 509 15.93 -23.92 6.32
CA LEU A 509 16.05 -22.55 5.88
C LEU A 509 17.52 -22.13 5.81
N VAL A 510 17.84 -21.31 4.82
CA VAL A 510 19.09 -20.55 4.72
C VAL A 510 18.77 -19.08 4.57
N SER A 511 19.63 -18.19 5.08
CA SER A 511 19.52 -16.76 4.75
C SER A 511 20.08 -16.54 3.35
N ALA A 512 19.21 -16.20 2.38
CA ALA A 512 19.59 -16.08 0.98
C ALA A 512 20.67 -15.01 0.74
N CYS A 513 20.63 -13.93 1.51
CA CYS A 513 21.60 -12.85 1.46
C CYS A 513 22.77 -13.06 2.45
N GLY A 514 22.88 -14.23 3.09
CA GLY A 514 23.86 -14.50 4.12
C GLY A 514 23.63 -13.69 5.40
N ILE A 515 24.72 -13.35 6.08
CA ILE A 515 24.72 -12.50 7.28
C ILE A 515 25.61 -11.29 6.96
N PRO A 516 25.05 -10.18 6.43
CA PRO A 516 25.81 -8.97 6.19
C PRO A 516 26.33 -8.36 7.50
N ALA A 517 27.23 -7.38 7.39
CA ALA A 517 27.74 -6.64 8.55
C ALA A 517 26.64 -5.85 9.25
N PHE A 518 25.68 -5.32 8.48
CA PHE A 518 24.52 -4.60 8.97
C PHE A 518 23.38 -4.69 7.96
N THR A 519 22.15 -4.53 8.45
CA THR A 519 20.98 -4.20 7.63
C THR A 519 20.24 -2.99 8.19
N ASN A 520 20.46 -2.63 9.45
CA ASN A 520 20.10 -1.36 10.08
C ASN A 520 21.39 -0.63 10.51
N TYR A 521 21.48 0.68 10.24
CA TYR A 521 22.64 1.48 10.62
C TYR A 521 22.23 2.88 11.11
N VAL A 522 22.06 3.03 12.42
CA VAL A 522 21.86 4.34 13.09
C VAL A 522 23.01 4.62 14.07
N THR A 523 23.21 5.87 14.46
CA THR A 523 24.35 6.25 15.34
C THR A 523 24.36 5.55 16.69
N THR A 524 23.20 5.08 17.17
CA THR A 524 23.05 4.41 18.47
C THR A 524 23.04 2.88 18.37
N PHE A 525 22.87 2.32 17.18
CA PHE A 525 22.66 0.90 16.97
C PHE A 525 22.98 0.50 15.52
N VAL A 526 23.78 -0.54 15.37
CA VAL A 526 24.15 -1.12 14.07
C VAL A 526 24.13 -2.64 14.22
N ASP A 527 23.31 -3.32 13.43
CA ASP A 527 23.24 -4.79 13.42
C ASP A 527 22.53 -5.30 12.16
N THR A 528 22.53 -6.63 12.00
CA THR A 528 21.79 -7.36 10.98
C THR A 528 20.49 -7.87 11.57
N LEU A 529 19.38 -7.26 11.14
CA LEU A 529 18.02 -7.51 11.63
C LEU A 529 17.10 -8.12 10.57
N ASP A 530 17.43 -7.89 9.30
CA ASP A 530 16.61 -8.27 8.15
C ASP A 530 17.13 -9.56 7.53
N TYR A 531 16.22 -10.43 7.10
CA TYR A 531 16.57 -11.70 6.47
C TYR A 531 15.55 -12.09 5.40
N ILE A 532 16.06 -12.67 4.31
CA ILE A 532 15.27 -13.43 3.33
C ILE A 532 15.59 -14.90 3.57
N MET A 533 14.76 -15.60 4.35
CA MET A 533 14.93 -17.02 4.62
C MET A 533 14.32 -17.85 3.49
N VAL A 534 15.08 -18.82 2.98
CA VAL A 534 14.68 -19.63 1.82
C VAL A 534 14.81 -21.11 2.15
N GLY A 535 13.79 -21.91 1.79
CA GLY A 535 13.84 -23.36 1.92
C GLY A 535 14.81 -23.97 0.91
N SER A 536 15.99 -24.42 1.38
CA SER A 536 17.11 -24.83 0.51
C SER A 536 16.89 -26.15 -0.24
N LYS A 537 15.78 -26.85 0.02
CA LYS A 537 15.40 -28.08 -0.69
C LYS A 537 14.84 -27.83 -2.08
N THR A 538 14.20 -26.67 -2.28
CA THR A 538 13.41 -26.35 -3.48
C THR A 538 13.85 -25.07 -4.15
N LEU A 539 14.73 -24.30 -3.53
CA LEU A 539 15.28 -23.07 -4.10
C LEU A 539 16.78 -23.00 -3.85
N GLN A 540 17.48 -22.49 -4.86
CA GLN A 540 18.91 -22.15 -4.83
C GLN A 540 19.09 -20.64 -4.97
N VAL A 541 20.04 -20.09 -4.23
CA VAL A 541 20.47 -18.70 -4.38
C VAL A 541 21.43 -18.62 -5.55
N ARG A 542 21.07 -17.86 -6.59
CA ARG A 542 21.90 -17.67 -7.78
C ARG A 542 22.86 -16.50 -7.62
N ASP A 543 22.38 -15.40 -7.09
CA ASP A 543 23.18 -14.19 -6.87
C ASP A 543 22.55 -13.31 -5.79
N VAL A 544 23.37 -12.47 -5.17
CA VAL A 544 22.97 -11.53 -4.12
C VAL A 544 23.45 -10.15 -4.53
N PHE A 545 22.56 -9.16 -4.48
CA PHE A 545 22.94 -7.79 -4.81
C PHE A 545 23.96 -7.29 -3.78
N PRO A 546 25.00 -6.55 -4.22
CA PRO A 546 26.08 -6.14 -3.34
C PRO A 546 25.54 -5.27 -2.20
N PHE A 547 26.06 -5.54 -1.00
CA PHE A 547 25.82 -4.73 0.18
C PHE A 547 26.58 -3.41 0.11
N PHE A 548 26.09 -2.43 0.87
CA PHE A 548 26.76 -1.15 1.03
C PHE A 548 27.90 -1.27 2.03
N THR A 549 28.95 -0.50 1.82
CA THR A 549 30.08 -0.36 2.74
C THR A 549 29.73 0.59 3.89
N GLU A 550 30.47 0.47 5.00
CA GLU A 550 30.33 1.40 6.12
C GLU A 550 30.60 2.85 5.70
N GLU A 551 31.59 3.10 4.83
CA GLU A 551 31.89 4.44 4.31
C GLU A 551 30.70 5.05 3.55
N GLU A 552 30.02 4.26 2.72
CA GLU A 552 28.86 4.72 1.94
C GLU A 552 27.67 5.09 2.84
N VAL A 553 27.37 4.29 3.87
CA VAL A 553 26.23 4.54 4.77
C VAL A 553 26.53 5.59 5.85
N THR A 554 27.81 5.89 6.11
CA THR A 554 28.24 6.90 7.10
C THR A 554 28.68 8.24 6.50
N HIS A 555 28.57 8.42 5.17
CA HIS A 555 28.97 9.68 4.51
C HIS A 555 28.24 10.92 5.09
N GLU A 556 27.02 10.73 5.63
CA GLU A 556 26.23 11.72 6.38
C GLU A 556 25.96 11.24 7.82
N ALA A 557 27.00 10.73 8.48
CA ALA A 557 27.00 10.14 9.82
C ALA A 557 26.36 8.74 9.95
N ALA A 558 25.12 8.54 9.50
CA ALA A 558 24.42 7.24 9.51
C ALA A 558 23.18 7.27 8.59
N LEU A 559 22.29 6.27 8.70
CA LEU A 559 21.04 6.18 7.95
C LEU A 559 19.83 6.64 8.80
N PRO A 560 18.81 7.31 8.21
CA PRO A 560 18.69 7.70 6.81
C PRO A 560 19.59 8.90 6.48
N SER A 561 19.79 9.13 5.18
CA SER A 561 20.61 10.24 4.67
C SER A 561 20.01 10.83 3.40
N SER A 562 20.66 11.84 2.81
CA SER A 562 20.28 12.37 1.51
C SER A 562 20.27 11.27 0.44
N THR A 563 21.15 10.27 0.53
CA THR A 563 21.22 9.15 -0.42
C THR A 563 20.27 8.00 -0.08
N PHE A 564 20.07 7.71 1.21
CA PHE A 564 19.34 6.53 1.68
C PHE A 564 18.03 6.90 2.40
N PRO A 565 16.86 6.41 1.93
CA PRO A 565 15.55 6.85 2.43
C PRO A 565 15.03 6.10 3.67
N SER A 566 15.79 5.17 4.22
CA SER A 566 15.46 4.38 5.41
C SER A 566 16.69 4.28 6.31
N ASP A 567 16.48 3.97 7.59
CA ASP A 567 17.54 3.56 8.52
C ASP A 567 18.00 2.10 8.28
N HIS A 568 17.26 1.36 7.45
CA HIS A 568 17.65 0.05 6.93
C HIS A 568 18.19 0.13 5.49
N VAL A 569 18.83 -0.94 5.04
CA VAL A 569 19.20 -1.18 3.63
C VAL A 569 18.44 -2.38 3.06
N SER A 570 18.08 -2.33 1.78
CA SER A 570 17.33 -3.40 1.15
C SER A 570 18.16 -4.67 0.90
N LEU A 571 17.58 -5.82 1.22
CA LEU A 571 18.09 -7.13 0.82
C LEU A 571 17.51 -7.50 -0.53
N VAL A 572 18.35 -7.92 -1.49
CA VAL A 572 17.90 -8.36 -2.81
C VAL A 572 18.72 -9.58 -3.27
N CYS A 573 18.03 -10.63 -3.69
CA CYS A 573 18.66 -11.83 -4.22
C CYS A 573 17.89 -12.43 -5.40
N ASP A 574 18.61 -13.11 -6.29
CA ASP A 574 18.06 -13.93 -7.35
C ASP A 574 17.96 -15.38 -6.88
N LEU A 575 16.80 -15.99 -7.04
CA LEU A 575 16.50 -17.38 -6.67
C LEU A 575 16.13 -18.18 -7.92
N SER A 576 16.43 -19.47 -7.92
CA SER A 576 15.89 -20.42 -8.89
C SER A 576 15.40 -21.68 -8.19
N TRP A 577 14.44 -22.37 -8.79
CA TRP A 577 13.99 -23.70 -8.38
C TRP A 577 15.09 -24.76 -8.49
#